data_AF-A0A3C0VHF7-F1
#
_entry.id   AF-A0A3C0VHF7-F1
#
_cell.length_a   1.000
_cell.length_b   1.000
_cell.length_c   1.000
_cell.angle_alpha   90.00
_cell.angle_beta   90.00
_cell.angle_gamma   90.00
#
_symmetry.space_group_name_H-M   'P 1'
#
loop_
_entity.id
_entity.type
_entity.pdbx_description
1 polymer ?
#
loop_
_entity_poly.entity_id
_entity_poly.type
_entity_poly.pdbx_seq_one_letter_code
_entity_poly.pdbx_strand_id
1 'polypeptide(L)'
;MKRTDILAAVLLIAGGAAALGQATAEDFALAAVPNDTEIALGESYTVNVRLASAVAGIEAWAFGLCVDAAKQEIVAAQPGDNFNTLRFGGPPEWWAINIYAGGVTQAVMLDTRVDAVLGVIPQSDSISILKVELRPTQEAADTTVTVPFCNTVGAPPVMTGIMLAGAEYAPAVMTPSSVAVVRDPALLLSYTSSVYNLALLSGAPVTTVIKARSTSNLYGFSFGVRHDATLLRVTEVGIADELRQALGNADPEFFIANLSPGNGSGFTVAVLFQTSAPVPPATDLKSIVSTQASPAMPVITARYVAANGVASDQTTSVSIVGTLGTPAVPILYDIGREAVPTVRGCDIAISDDPIEVRFIRGEINGDGRITISDAVMLLRYLFSGQFLPYDCPEAVDCNDDKSINVGDAIYLLGYQFSSGPQPPAPFPECGTVPADANFLGCTTYPACQ
;
A
#
# COMPACT_ATOMS: atom_id res chain seq x y z
N MET A 1 -50.78 8.21 6.67
CA MET A 1 -49.45 7.98 7.25
C MET A 1 -48.93 6.67 6.73
N LYS A 2 -47.79 6.67 6.01
CA LYS A 2 -47.21 5.43 5.47
C LYS A 2 -46.54 4.69 6.63
N ARG A 3 -46.55 3.34 6.59
CA ARG A 3 -45.98 2.46 7.63
C ARG A 3 -44.49 2.70 7.95
N THR A 4 -43.79 3.52 7.15
CA THR A 4 -42.42 3.98 7.35
C THR A 4 -42.28 5.02 8.47
N ASP A 5 -43.33 5.81 8.75
CA ASP A 5 -43.24 6.95 9.67
C ASP A 5 -43.42 6.57 11.15
N ILE A 6 -43.76 5.30 11.44
CA ILE A 6 -44.02 4.81 12.80
C ILE A 6 -42.74 4.28 13.47
N LEU A 7 -41.73 3.81 12.72
CA LEU A 7 -40.56 3.15 13.32
C LEU A 7 -39.48 4.09 13.86
N ALA A 8 -39.34 5.32 13.33
CA ALA A 8 -38.47 6.32 13.95
C ALA A 8 -38.98 6.76 15.34
N ALA A 9 -40.26 6.54 15.64
CA ALA A 9 -40.90 6.90 16.90
C ALA A 9 -41.00 5.75 17.91
N VAL A 10 -40.88 4.49 17.48
CA VAL A 10 -40.91 3.32 18.40
C VAL A 10 -39.56 3.10 19.12
N LEU A 11 -38.48 3.73 18.65
CA LEU A 11 -37.16 3.70 19.29
C LEU A 11 -37.06 4.51 20.60
N LEU A 12 -38.18 5.04 21.13
CA LEU A 12 -38.16 6.06 22.20
C LEU A 12 -38.90 5.69 23.50
N ILE A 13 -39.51 4.50 23.65
CA ILE A 13 -40.24 4.17 24.89
C ILE A 13 -40.13 2.69 25.29
N ALA A 14 -39.16 2.37 26.16
CA ALA A 14 -39.32 1.38 27.23
C ALA A 14 -38.14 1.46 28.23
N GLY A 15 -38.29 2.25 29.29
CA GLY A 15 -37.42 2.18 30.47
C GLY A 15 -38.08 1.30 31.54
N GLY A 16 -37.38 0.25 32.02
CA GLY A 16 -37.87 -0.57 33.14
C GLY A 16 -37.08 -1.85 33.47
N ALA A 17 -35.96 -1.70 34.18
CA ALA A 17 -35.31 -2.57 35.20
C ALA A 17 -35.25 -4.11 35.06
N ALA A 18 -34.04 -4.68 34.87
CA ALA A 18 -33.15 -5.23 35.93
C ALA A 18 -32.19 -6.37 35.46
N ALA A 19 -30.88 -6.08 35.49
CA ALA A 19 -29.69 -6.93 35.70
C ALA A 19 -29.67 -8.43 35.27
N LEU A 20 -29.35 -8.66 34.00
CA LEU A 20 -28.31 -9.62 33.58
C LEU A 20 -27.08 -8.77 33.22
N GLY A 21 -25.85 -9.28 33.38
CA GLY A 21 -24.61 -8.50 33.22
C GLY A 21 -24.70 -7.55 32.02
N GLN A 22 -24.75 -6.24 32.29
CA GLN A 22 -25.12 -5.28 31.26
C GLN A 22 -24.03 -5.23 30.19
N ALA A 23 -24.41 -5.54 28.95
CA ALA A 23 -23.57 -5.25 27.80
C ALA A 23 -23.19 -3.76 27.80
N THR A 24 -22.06 -3.46 27.19
CA THR A 24 -21.51 -2.12 27.03
C THR A 24 -21.24 -1.87 25.55
N ALA A 25 -20.98 -0.62 25.18
CA ALA A 25 -20.59 -0.26 23.81
C ALA A 25 -19.35 -1.03 23.32
N GLU A 26 -18.44 -1.41 24.22
CA GLU A 26 -17.21 -2.16 23.94
C GLU A 26 -17.47 -3.61 23.54
N ASP A 27 -18.65 -4.15 23.88
CA ASP A 27 -19.01 -5.52 23.51
C ASP A 27 -19.34 -5.66 22.03
N PHE A 28 -19.50 -4.56 21.29
CA PHE A 28 -19.89 -4.56 19.88
C PHE A 28 -18.87 -3.87 18.99
N ALA A 29 -18.62 -4.46 17.83
CA ALA A 29 -17.77 -3.86 16.81
C ALA A 29 -18.38 -4.01 15.40
N LEU A 30 -18.29 -2.94 14.62
CA LEU A 30 -18.62 -2.92 13.20
C LEU A 30 -17.37 -2.63 12.39
N ALA A 31 -17.17 -3.37 11.30
CA ALA A 31 -16.06 -3.17 10.38
C ALA A 31 -16.56 -3.18 8.94
N ALA A 32 -16.25 -2.14 8.18
CA ALA A 32 -16.46 -2.10 6.74
C ALA A 32 -15.21 -2.64 6.05
N VAL A 33 -15.24 -3.89 5.61
CA VAL A 33 -14.08 -4.61 5.08
C VAL A 33 -14.19 -4.69 3.55
N PRO A 34 -13.31 -4.02 2.78
CA PRO A 34 -13.31 -4.17 1.34
C PRO A 34 -12.75 -5.54 0.94
N ASN A 35 -13.23 -6.10 -0.17
CA ASN A 35 -12.68 -7.33 -0.75
C ASN A 35 -11.28 -7.11 -1.34
N ASP A 36 -10.99 -5.89 -1.78
CA ASP A 36 -9.70 -5.48 -2.34
C ASP A 36 -9.19 -4.24 -1.61
N THR A 37 -7.88 -4.18 -1.34
CA THR A 37 -7.24 -2.97 -0.78
C THR A 37 -6.86 -1.95 -1.85
N GLU A 38 -6.95 -2.34 -3.12
CA GLU A 38 -6.62 -1.55 -4.30
C GLU A 38 -7.58 -1.90 -5.46
N ILE A 39 -8.08 -0.90 -6.20
CA ILE A 39 -9.02 -1.11 -7.31
C ILE A 39 -8.71 -0.19 -8.49
N ALA A 40 -8.84 -0.70 -9.72
CA ALA A 40 -8.63 0.09 -10.92
C ALA A 40 -9.85 0.98 -11.25
N LEU A 41 -9.60 2.14 -11.86
CA LEU A 41 -10.68 2.99 -12.38
C LEU A 41 -11.54 2.21 -13.38
N GLY A 42 -12.86 2.27 -13.17
CA GLY A 42 -13.85 1.58 -13.99
C GLY A 42 -14.19 0.17 -13.52
N GLU A 43 -13.44 -0.40 -12.57
CA GLU A 43 -13.79 -1.65 -11.89
C GLU A 43 -14.66 -1.38 -10.65
N SER A 44 -15.46 -2.37 -10.27
CA SER A 44 -16.23 -2.36 -9.04
C SER A 44 -15.53 -3.18 -7.96
N TYR A 45 -15.67 -2.77 -6.71
CA TYR A 45 -15.25 -3.55 -5.54
C TYR A 45 -16.39 -3.62 -4.53
N THR A 46 -16.33 -4.58 -3.59
CA THR A 46 -17.37 -4.79 -2.59
C THR A 46 -16.86 -4.46 -1.19
N VAL A 47 -17.58 -3.60 -0.48
CA VAL A 47 -17.43 -3.40 0.96
C VAL A 47 -18.38 -4.34 1.69
N ASN A 48 -17.83 -5.27 2.47
CA ASN A 48 -18.55 -6.19 3.33
C ASN A 48 -18.55 -5.65 4.77
N VAL A 49 -19.72 -5.24 5.25
CA VAL A 49 -19.90 -4.84 6.65
C VAL A 49 -19.99 -6.09 7.51
N ARG A 50 -19.11 -6.18 8.49
CA ARG A 50 -19.04 -7.26 9.46
C ARG A 50 -19.39 -6.78 10.86
N LEU A 51 -20.15 -7.60 11.57
CA LEU A 51 -20.57 -7.37 12.95
C LEU A 51 -19.95 -8.42 13.86
N ALA A 52 -19.35 -7.97 14.96
CA ALA A 52 -18.89 -8.79 16.08
C ALA A 52 -19.57 -8.37 17.37
N SER A 53 -19.74 -9.34 18.28
CA SER A 53 -20.39 -9.19 19.57
C SER A 53 -19.77 -10.12 20.60
N ALA A 54 -19.24 -9.57 21.69
CA ALA A 54 -18.71 -10.35 22.82
C ALA A 54 -19.82 -10.97 23.68
N VAL A 55 -21.06 -10.50 23.50
CA VAL A 55 -22.27 -10.99 24.19
C VAL A 55 -23.23 -11.64 23.20
N ALA A 56 -24.03 -12.59 23.68
CA ALA A 56 -25.12 -13.17 22.90
C ALA A 56 -26.39 -12.32 23.02
N GLY A 57 -27.32 -12.47 22.08
CA GLY A 57 -28.66 -11.92 22.22
C GLY A 57 -28.92 -10.60 21.50
N ILE A 58 -28.24 -10.35 20.38
CA ILE A 58 -28.60 -9.24 19.49
C ILE A 58 -30.02 -9.45 18.95
N GLU A 59 -30.87 -8.44 19.11
CA GLU A 59 -32.28 -8.44 18.70
C GLU A 59 -32.49 -7.67 17.38
N ALA A 60 -31.74 -6.60 17.19
CA ALA A 60 -31.83 -5.72 16.02
C ALA A 60 -30.56 -4.89 15.84
N TRP A 61 -30.38 -4.31 14.66
CA TRP A 61 -29.37 -3.27 14.42
C TRP A 61 -29.82 -2.30 13.34
N ALA A 62 -29.27 -1.10 13.37
CA ALA A 62 -29.36 -0.13 12.30
C ALA A 62 -28.06 0.64 12.17
N PHE A 63 -27.70 1.06 10.96
CA PHE A 63 -26.54 1.93 10.70
C PHE A 63 -26.61 2.57 9.32
N GLY A 64 -25.86 3.66 9.14
CA GLY A 64 -25.57 4.27 7.85
C GLY A 64 -24.09 4.12 7.46
N LEU A 65 -23.83 3.95 6.17
CA LEU A 65 -22.51 4.10 5.54
C LEU A 65 -22.52 5.36 4.68
N CYS A 66 -21.57 6.25 4.91
CA CYS A 66 -21.37 7.44 4.10
C CYS A 66 -20.48 7.11 2.91
N VAL A 67 -20.90 7.53 1.71
CA VAL A 67 -20.16 7.36 0.46
C VAL A 67 -19.99 8.74 -0.16
N ASP A 68 -18.75 9.12 -0.47
CA ASP A 68 -18.48 10.38 -1.17
C ASP A 68 -18.90 10.24 -2.64
N ALA A 69 -20.06 10.82 -2.97
CA ALA A 69 -20.67 10.75 -4.29
C ALA A 69 -19.80 11.36 -5.40
N ALA A 70 -18.83 12.23 -5.07
CA ALA A 70 -17.89 12.77 -6.04
C ALA A 70 -16.86 11.70 -6.45
N LYS A 71 -16.47 10.82 -5.52
CA LYS A 71 -15.39 9.85 -5.67
C LYS A 71 -15.87 8.43 -5.95
N GLN A 72 -17.09 8.08 -5.55
CA GLN A 72 -17.60 6.72 -5.63
C GLN A 72 -19.07 6.71 -6.04
N GLU A 73 -19.42 5.79 -6.92
CA GLU A 73 -20.79 5.46 -7.27
C GLU A 73 -21.23 4.19 -6.53
N ILE A 74 -22.41 4.22 -5.93
CA ILE A 74 -23.04 3.03 -5.33
C ILE A 74 -23.70 2.24 -6.44
N VAL A 75 -23.10 1.10 -6.80
CA VAL A 75 -23.61 0.21 -7.86
C VAL A 75 -24.76 -0.64 -7.35
N ALA A 76 -24.58 -1.24 -6.17
CA ALA A 76 -25.58 -2.08 -5.54
C ALA A 76 -25.38 -2.14 -4.02
N ALA A 77 -26.46 -2.45 -3.30
CA ALA A 77 -26.39 -2.80 -1.89
C ALA A 77 -27.31 -3.99 -1.62
N GLN A 78 -26.79 -5.02 -0.96
CA GLN A 78 -27.50 -6.27 -0.74
C GLN A 78 -27.18 -6.85 0.64
N PRO A 79 -28.02 -7.75 1.17
CA PRO A 79 -27.74 -8.42 2.43
C PRO A 79 -26.39 -9.15 2.41
N GLY A 80 -25.76 -9.26 3.59
CA GLY A 80 -24.51 -9.98 3.77
C GLY A 80 -24.61 -11.49 3.52
N ASP A 81 -23.49 -12.18 3.67
CA ASP A 81 -23.43 -13.64 3.51
C ASP A 81 -24.28 -14.35 4.56
N ASN A 82 -25.03 -15.38 4.13
CA ASN A 82 -25.91 -16.17 4.99
C ASN A 82 -26.94 -15.33 5.77
N PHE A 83 -27.23 -14.10 5.31
CA PHE A 83 -28.16 -13.20 5.97
C PHE A 83 -29.56 -13.80 6.14
N ASN A 84 -30.01 -14.56 5.13
CA ASN A 84 -31.30 -15.26 5.15
C ASN A 84 -31.36 -16.49 6.08
N THR A 85 -30.31 -16.76 6.85
CA THR A 85 -30.28 -17.84 7.85
C THR A 85 -30.04 -17.34 9.27
N LEU A 86 -29.94 -16.02 9.48
CA LEU A 86 -29.57 -15.42 10.77
C LEU A 86 -30.58 -15.68 11.88
N ARG A 87 -31.84 -16.00 11.57
CA ARG A 87 -32.90 -16.25 12.56
C ARG A 87 -33.32 -17.70 12.58
N PHE A 88 -32.74 -18.50 13.48
CA PHE A 88 -33.03 -19.94 13.61
C PHE A 88 -32.90 -20.72 12.28
N GLY A 89 -31.97 -20.31 11.41
CA GLY A 89 -31.81 -20.85 10.06
C GLY A 89 -32.72 -20.22 9.00
N GLY A 90 -33.55 -19.24 9.36
CA GLY A 90 -34.38 -18.44 8.47
C GLY A 90 -34.00 -16.95 8.42
N PRO A 91 -34.70 -16.13 7.62
CA PRO A 91 -34.37 -14.72 7.45
C PRO A 91 -34.78 -13.89 8.67
N PRO A 92 -34.18 -12.70 8.87
CA PRO A 92 -34.63 -11.75 9.88
C PRO A 92 -36.13 -11.46 9.75
N GLU A 93 -36.81 -11.20 10.88
CA GLU A 93 -38.23 -10.88 10.89
C GLU A 93 -38.56 -9.68 10.00
N TRP A 94 -37.71 -8.67 10.01
CA TRP A 94 -37.81 -7.53 9.11
C TRP A 94 -36.42 -6.97 8.79
N TRP A 95 -36.23 -6.50 7.57
CA TRP A 95 -35.04 -5.75 7.21
C TRP A 95 -35.32 -4.80 6.05
N ALA A 96 -34.51 -3.75 5.96
CA ALA A 96 -34.50 -2.82 4.84
C ALA A 96 -33.07 -2.37 4.56
N ILE A 97 -32.76 -2.25 3.27
CA ILE A 97 -31.56 -1.60 2.75
C ILE A 97 -32.04 -0.47 1.83
N ASN A 98 -31.59 0.75 2.07
CA ASN A 98 -31.92 1.90 1.24
C ASN A 98 -30.64 2.56 0.73
N ILE A 99 -30.63 2.90 -0.56
CA ILE A 99 -29.53 3.61 -1.22
C ILE A 99 -29.94 5.07 -1.38
N TYR A 100 -29.08 5.97 -0.95
CA TYR A 100 -29.21 7.42 -1.10
C TYR A 100 -28.00 7.96 -1.87
N ALA A 101 -28.11 9.20 -2.38
CA ALA A 101 -27.04 9.82 -3.15
C ALA A 101 -25.70 9.92 -2.40
N GLY A 102 -25.70 9.93 -1.06
CA GLY A 102 -24.49 10.03 -0.23
C GLY A 102 -24.22 8.82 0.66
N GLY A 103 -24.88 7.68 0.42
CA GLY A 103 -24.65 6.50 1.26
C GLY A 103 -25.72 5.42 1.22
N VAL A 104 -25.52 4.41 2.05
CA VAL A 104 -26.43 3.26 2.22
C VAL A 104 -26.84 3.16 3.68
N THR A 105 -28.12 2.90 3.94
CA THR A 105 -28.59 2.57 5.30
C THR A 105 -29.07 1.13 5.35
N GLN A 106 -28.80 0.45 6.45
CA GLN A 106 -29.43 -0.84 6.76
C GLN A 106 -30.14 -0.75 8.11
N ALA A 107 -31.31 -1.37 8.20
CA ALA A 107 -31.99 -1.66 9.46
C ALA A 107 -32.51 -3.09 9.44
N VAL A 108 -32.32 -3.83 10.53
CA VAL A 108 -32.66 -5.24 10.66
C VAL A 108 -33.26 -5.49 12.03
N MET A 109 -34.34 -6.25 12.06
CA MET A 109 -34.97 -6.79 13.27
C MET A 109 -34.98 -8.31 13.14
N LEU A 110 -34.31 -9.00 14.06
CA LEU A 110 -34.21 -10.45 14.04
C LEU A 110 -35.45 -11.09 14.65
N ASP A 111 -35.68 -10.86 15.94
CA ASP A 111 -36.87 -11.31 16.67
C ASP A 111 -36.93 -10.57 18.01
N THR A 112 -38.07 -10.00 18.35
CA THR A 112 -38.28 -9.30 19.64
C THR A 112 -39.12 -10.12 20.63
N ARG A 113 -39.41 -11.39 20.33
CA ARG A 113 -40.39 -12.22 21.07
C ARG A 113 -39.80 -13.41 21.82
N VAL A 114 -38.51 -13.72 21.65
CA VAL A 114 -37.85 -14.89 22.27
C VAL A 114 -36.39 -14.57 22.59
N ASP A 115 -35.83 -15.24 23.60
CA ASP A 115 -34.41 -15.14 23.97
C ASP A 115 -33.46 -15.48 22.80
N ALA A 116 -32.38 -14.69 22.72
CA ALA A 116 -31.18 -14.79 21.89
C ALA A 116 -31.25 -15.62 20.59
N VAL A 117 -31.45 -14.93 19.47
CA VAL A 117 -31.38 -15.52 18.12
C VAL A 117 -29.94 -15.77 17.68
N LEU A 118 -29.02 -14.88 18.06
CA LEU A 118 -27.58 -14.98 17.76
C LEU A 118 -26.78 -15.22 19.05
N GLY A 119 -25.85 -16.16 18.98
CA GLY A 119 -24.86 -16.39 20.04
C GLY A 119 -23.81 -15.27 20.11
N VAL A 120 -22.75 -15.49 20.88
CA VAL A 120 -21.55 -14.65 20.83
C VAL A 120 -20.98 -14.72 19.41
N ILE A 121 -20.55 -13.57 18.88
CA ILE A 121 -19.99 -13.42 17.54
C ILE A 121 -18.54 -12.94 17.69
N PRO A 122 -17.55 -13.84 17.73
CA PRO A 122 -16.16 -13.47 17.92
C PRO A 122 -15.66 -12.53 16.82
N GLN A 123 -14.74 -11.61 17.12
CA GLN A 123 -14.14 -10.75 16.09
C GLN A 123 -13.44 -11.55 14.98
N SER A 124 -12.82 -12.68 15.33
CA SER A 124 -12.16 -13.61 14.40
C SER A 124 -13.11 -14.28 13.41
N ASP A 125 -14.41 -14.33 13.74
CA ASP A 125 -15.46 -14.93 12.92
C ASP A 125 -16.72 -14.04 12.94
N SER A 126 -16.51 -12.75 12.67
CA SER A 126 -17.57 -11.76 12.58
C SER A 126 -18.56 -12.10 11.47
N ILE A 127 -19.85 -11.76 11.60
CA ILE A 127 -20.85 -12.08 10.58
C ILE A 127 -20.95 -11.00 9.51
N SER A 128 -21.14 -11.39 8.25
CA SER A 128 -21.41 -10.47 7.14
C SER A 128 -22.88 -10.04 7.17
N ILE A 129 -23.14 -8.73 7.33
CA ILE A 129 -24.51 -8.21 7.48
C ILE A 129 -24.96 -7.34 6.30
N LEU A 130 -24.04 -6.67 5.60
CA LEU A 130 -24.32 -5.86 4.41
C LEU A 130 -23.17 -5.98 3.41
N LYS A 131 -23.48 -6.08 2.12
CA LYS A 131 -22.52 -5.93 1.03
C LYS A 131 -22.91 -4.74 0.17
N VAL A 132 -21.98 -3.80 -0.01
CA VAL A 132 -22.15 -2.63 -0.88
C VAL A 132 -21.13 -2.71 -1.99
N GLU A 133 -21.60 -2.76 -3.24
CA GLU A 133 -20.77 -2.67 -4.42
C GLU A 133 -20.58 -1.20 -4.79
N LEU A 134 -19.32 -0.79 -4.92
CA LEU A 134 -18.90 0.56 -5.21
C LEU A 134 -18.01 0.58 -6.44
N ARG A 135 -18.15 1.64 -7.24
CA ARG A 135 -17.29 1.90 -8.39
C ARG A 135 -16.64 3.28 -8.23
N PRO A 136 -15.31 3.39 -8.21
CA PRO A 136 -14.65 4.69 -8.17
C PRO A 136 -14.91 5.53 -9.42
N THR A 137 -15.05 6.84 -9.25
CA THR A 137 -15.13 7.80 -10.33
C THR A 137 -13.73 8.27 -10.74
N GLN A 138 -13.64 9.04 -11.83
CA GLN A 138 -12.39 9.68 -12.26
C GLN A 138 -11.81 10.63 -11.20
N GLU A 139 -12.62 11.18 -10.30
CA GLU A 139 -12.15 12.07 -9.23
C GLU A 139 -11.43 11.32 -8.11
N ALA A 140 -11.69 10.02 -7.97
CA ALA A 140 -10.98 9.17 -7.03
C ALA A 140 -9.60 8.71 -7.54
N ALA A 141 -9.27 8.97 -8.81
CA ALA A 141 -8.03 8.53 -9.43
C ALA A 141 -6.79 8.93 -8.61
N ASP A 142 -5.93 7.94 -8.31
CA ASP A 142 -4.68 8.10 -7.54
C ASP A 142 -4.89 8.63 -6.12
N THR A 143 -6.08 8.37 -5.55
CA THR A 143 -6.41 8.71 -4.16
C THR A 143 -6.89 7.49 -3.39
N THR A 144 -6.92 7.60 -2.07
CA THR A 144 -7.59 6.63 -1.20
C THR A 144 -9.03 7.06 -0.97
N VAL A 145 -9.97 6.15 -1.20
CA VAL A 145 -11.38 6.33 -0.88
C VAL A 145 -11.74 5.55 0.38
N THR A 146 -12.59 6.15 1.22
CA THR A 146 -13.01 5.55 2.49
C THR A 146 -14.53 5.53 2.60
N VAL A 147 -15.05 4.51 3.29
CA VAL A 147 -16.49 4.37 3.55
C VAL A 147 -16.68 4.26 5.06
N PRO A 148 -16.93 5.38 5.76
CA PRO A 148 -17.16 5.38 7.19
C PRO A 148 -18.61 5.10 7.57
N PHE A 149 -18.81 4.60 8.79
CA PHE A 149 -20.12 4.60 9.43
C PHE A 149 -20.51 6.04 9.81
N CYS A 150 -21.77 6.39 9.59
CA CYS A 150 -22.25 7.74 9.87
C CYS A 150 -23.74 7.78 10.19
N ASN A 151 -24.14 8.86 10.87
CA ASN A 151 -25.51 9.09 11.35
C ASN A 151 -26.24 10.18 10.53
N THR A 152 -25.78 10.45 9.31
CA THR A 152 -26.26 11.56 8.46
C THR A 152 -27.04 11.10 7.24
N VAL A 153 -26.98 9.81 6.89
CA VAL A 153 -27.65 9.23 5.73
C VAL A 153 -28.99 8.64 6.15
N GLY A 154 -30.04 8.87 5.35
CA GLY A 154 -31.40 8.45 5.64
C GLY A 154 -32.39 9.62 5.63
N ALA A 155 -33.68 9.31 5.47
CA ALA A 155 -34.76 10.28 5.66
C ALA A 155 -35.88 9.67 6.53
N PRO A 156 -35.87 9.89 7.87
CA PRO A 156 -34.86 10.64 8.66
C PRO A 156 -33.50 9.92 8.73
N PRO A 157 -32.40 10.61 9.11
CA PRO A 157 -31.09 9.98 9.25
C PRO A 157 -31.12 8.78 10.18
N VAL A 158 -30.45 7.70 9.76
CA VAL A 158 -30.37 6.45 10.52
C VAL A 158 -29.20 6.55 11.49
N MET A 159 -29.48 6.39 12.78
CA MET A 159 -28.45 6.31 13.82
C MET A 159 -27.87 4.89 13.86
N THR A 160 -26.56 4.79 14.07
CA THR A 160 -25.91 3.51 14.32
C THR A 160 -26.23 3.00 15.73
N GLY A 161 -26.88 1.85 15.82
CA GLY A 161 -27.29 1.24 17.08
C GLY A 161 -27.53 -0.27 16.95
N ILE A 162 -27.25 -1.00 18.03
CA ILE A 162 -27.52 -2.42 18.20
C ILE A 162 -28.44 -2.59 19.40
N MET A 163 -29.52 -3.35 19.24
CA MET A 163 -30.48 -3.65 20.29
C MET A 163 -30.15 -4.97 20.97
N LEU A 164 -30.11 -4.96 22.29
CA LEU A 164 -29.96 -6.15 23.13
C LEU A 164 -30.77 -5.97 24.41
N ALA A 165 -31.61 -6.95 24.75
CA ALA A 165 -32.50 -6.92 25.91
C ALA A 165 -33.35 -5.63 26.00
N GLY A 166 -33.83 -5.15 24.86
CA GLY A 166 -34.62 -3.91 24.75
C GLY A 166 -33.85 -2.59 24.96
N ALA A 167 -32.53 -2.63 25.14
CA ALA A 167 -31.68 -1.45 25.21
C ALA A 167 -30.87 -1.24 23.93
N GLU A 168 -30.64 0.02 23.55
CA GLU A 168 -29.83 0.40 22.39
C GLU A 168 -28.40 0.71 22.81
N TYR A 169 -27.44 0.17 22.05
CA TYR A 169 -26.01 0.36 22.24
C TYR A 169 -25.36 0.87 20.95
N ALA A 170 -24.62 1.98 21.03
CA ALA A 170 -23.74 2.43 19.96
C ALA A 170 -22.41 1.66 20.06
N PRO A 171 -21.96 0.93 19.02
CA PRO A 171 -20.68 0.22 19.05
C PRO A 171 -19.50 1.17 19.29
N ALA A 172 -18.60 0.80 20.21
CA ALA A 172 -17.41 1.60 20.52
C ALA A 172 -16.39 1.57 19.37
N VAL A 173 -16.31 0.45 18.65
CA VAL A 173 -15.37 0.25 17.54
C VAL A 173 -16.13 0.22 16.21
N MET A 174 -15.89 1.22 15.37
CA MET A 174 -16.41 1.31 14.01
C MET A 174 -15.25 1.55 13.04
N THR A 175 -14.80 0.50 12.36
CA THR A 175 -13.67 0.58 11.43
C THR A 175 -14.16 0.90 10.01
N PRO A 176 -13.79 2.04 9.41
CA PRO A 176 -14.19 2.39 8.05
C PRO A 176 -13.46 1.52 7.02
N SER A 177 -14.02 1.43 5.81
CA SER A 177 -13.27 0.85 4.69
C SER A 177 -12.21 1.84 4.20
N SER A 178 -11.13 1.32 3.62
CA SER A 178 -10.10 2.12 2.94
C SER A 178 -9.59 1.36 1.73
N VAL A 179 -9.70 1.96 0.54
CA VAL A 179 -9.28 1.35 -0.74
C VAL A 179 -8.51 2.38 -1.56
N ALA A 180 -7.35 1.98 -2.08
CA ALA A 180 -6.58 2.80 -3.01
C ALA A 180 -7.16 2.68 -4.43
N VAL A 181 -7.40 3.80 -5.11
CA VAL A 181 -7.94 3.82 -6.48
C VAL A 181 -6.82 4.15 -7.45
N VAL A 182 -6.60 3.27 -8.42
CA VAL A 182 -5.49 3.37 -9.38
C VAL A 182 -6.00 3.54 -10.81
N ARG A 183 -5.35 4.38 -11.63
CA ARG A 183 -5.80 4.62 -13.02
C ARG A 183 -5.60 3.39 -13.90
N ASP A 184 -4.46 2.74 -13.73
CA ASP A 184 -4.09 1.50 -14.39
C ASP A 184 -3.10 0.76 -13.47
N PRO A 185 -3.47 -0.38 -12.88
CA PRO A 185 -2.57 -1.14 -12.00
C PRO A 185 -1.37 -1.72 -12.77
N ALA A 186 -1.46 -1.80 -14.11
CA ALA A 186 -0.37 -2.25 -14.95
C ALA A 186 0.71 -1.17 -15.15
N LEU A 187 0.36 0.11 -14.98
CA LEU A 187 1.26 1.25 -15.09
C LEU A 187 1.50 1.86 -13.72
N LEU A 188 2.66 1.60 -13.12
CA LEU A 188 3.05 2.14 -11.82
C LEU A 188 4.35 2.94 -11.94
N LEU A 189 4.38 4.10 -11.31
CA LEU A 189 5.60 4.85 -11.02
C LEU A 189 5.67 5.05 -9.51
N SER A 190 6.57 4.33 -8.84
CA SER A 190 6.62 4.29 -7.38
C SER A 190 7.97 4.69 -6.85
N TYR A 191 7.95 5.49 -5.80
CA TYR A 191 9.11 5.81 -4.99
C TYR A 191 9.33 4.74 -3.92
N THR A 192 10.58 4.36 -3.67
CA THR A 192 10.92 3.46 -2.56
C THR A 192 11.17 4.30 -1.31
N SER A 193 10.52 3.95 -0.18
CA SER A 193 10.79 4.59 1.10
C SER A 193 12.26 4.45 1.49
N SER A 194 12.78 5.41 2.23
CA SER A 194 14.15 5.38 2.74
C SER A 194 14.24 6.15 4.05
N VAL A 195 15.32 5.95 4.79
CA VAL A 195 15.58 6.69 6.02
C VAL A 195 16.93 7.38 5.87
N TYR A 196 16.94 8.69 6.11
CA TYR A 196 18.13 9.52 6.18
C TYR A 196 18.69 9.51 7.60
N ASN A 197 19.88 8.94 7.74
CA ASN A 197 20.53 8.81 9.03
C ASN A 197 21.53 9.92 9.28
N LEU A 198 21.22 10.82 10.20
CA LEU A 198 22.07 11.94 10.60
C LEU A 198 23.31 11.49 11.37
N ALA A 199 23.21 10.44 12.21
CA ALA A 199 24.32 9.98 13.05
C ALA A 199 25.40 9.20 12.28
N LEU A 200 25.02 8.50 11.21
CA LEU A 200 25.98 7.80 10.36
C LEU A 200 26.72 8.73 9.40
N LEU A 201 26.17 9.91 9.10
CA LEU A 201 26.65 10.77 8.02
C LEU A 201 26.39 12.25 8.32
N SER A 202 27.36 12.92 8.95
CA SER A 202 27.43 14.38 8.88
C SER A 202 27.76 14.81 7.44
N GLY A 203 26.73 14.89 6.58
CA GLY A 203 26.81 15.45 5.23
C GLY A 203 26.85 14.46 4.05
N ALA A 204 26.61 13.15 4.23
CA ALA A 204 26.58 12.22 3.09
C ALA A 204 25.14 11.92 2.61
N PRO A 205 24.92 11.84 1.29
CA PRO A 205 23.59 11.73 0.72
C PRO A 205 22.98 10.33 0.85
N VAL A 206 21.66 10.26 1.02
CA VAL A 206 20.87 9.04 0.82
C VAL A 206 20.40 8.97 -0.63
N THR A 207 20.63 7.82 -1.25
CA THR A 207 20.10 7.52 -2.58
C THR A 207 18.73 6.89 -2.43
N THR A 208 17.77 7.43 -3.16
CA THR A 208 16.41 6.89 -3.26
C THR A 208 16.15 6.44 -4.69
N VAL A 209 15.25 5.47 -4.84
CA VAL A 209 14.99 4.81 -6.12
C VAL A 209 13.54 4.98 -6.52
N ILE A 210 13.34 5.46 -7.75
CA ILE A 210 12.04 5.47 -8.43
C ILE A 210 11.98 4.27 -9.37
N LYS A 211 10.91 3.49 -9.24
CA LYS A 211 10.66 2.28 -10.02
C LYS A 211 9.49 2.49 -10.97
N ALA A 212 9.61 1.99 -12.19
CA ALA A 212 8.56 1.98 -13.19
C ALA A 212 8.07 0.55 -13.45
N ARG A 213 6.76 0.38 -13.59
CA ARG A 213 6.09 -0.83 -14.05
C ARG A 213 5.26 -0.49 -15.27
N SER A 214 5.38 -1.31 -16.31
CA SER A 214 4.46 -1.29 -17.46
C SER A 214 4.35 -2.68 -18.04
N THR A 215 3.13 -3.21 -18.23
CA THR A 215 2.94 -4.50 -18.94
C THR A 215 2.96 -4.37 -20.46
N SER A 216 2.95 -3.13 -20.96
CA SER A 216 3.22 -2.78 -22.35
C SER A 216 4.65 -2.27 -22.49
N ASN A 217 5.19 -2.28 -23.71
CA ASN A 217 6.50 -1.68 -24.00
C ASN A 217 6.49 -0.20 -23.58
N LEU A 218 7.28 0.15 -22.57
CA LEU A 218 7.52 1.52 -22.15
C LEU A 218 8.76 2.04 -22.88
N TYR A 219 8.65 3.17 -23.57
CA TYR A 219 9.70 3.77 -24.41
C TYR A 219 10.32 5.04 -23.80
N GLY A 220 9.65 5.60 -22.79
CA GLY A 220 10.09 6.82 -22.13
C GLY A 220 9.09 7.28 -21.10
N PHE A 221 9.50 8.23 -20.27
CA PHE A 221 8.66 8.80 -19.23
C PHE A 221 9.08 10.21 -18.85
N SER A 222 8.15 11.00 -18.31
CA SER A 222 8.42 12.29 -17.69
C SER A 222 7.64 12.44 -16.39
N PHE A 223 8.21 13.16 -15.42
CA PHE A 223 7.53 13.52 -14.17
C PHE A 223 8.34 14.52 -13.36
N GLY A 224 7.70 15.16 -12.39
CA GLY A 224 8.36 15.88 -11.30
C GLY A 224 8.33 15.08 -10.00
N VAL A 225 9.26 15.40 -9.10
CA VAL A 225 9.27 14.92 -7.72
C VAL A 225 9.39 16.12 -6.79
N ARG A 226 8.40 16.31 -5.91
CA ARG A 226 8.33 17.38 -4.92
C ARG A 226 8.77 16.87 -3.55
N HIS A 227 9.53 17.69 -2.83
CA HIS A 227 9.92 17.47 -1.43
C HIS A 227 9.83 18.77 -0.63
N ASP A 228 9.88 18.69 0.69
CA ASP A 228 9.99 19.86 1.57
C ASP A 228 11.44 20.38 1.61
N ALA A 229 11.67 21.59 1.09
CA ALA A 229 12.99 22.23 1.04
C ALA A 229 13.58 22.55 2.42
N THR A 230 12.72 22.63 3.44
CA THR A 230 13.13 22.94 4.82
C THR A 230 13.73 21.72 5.51
N LEU A 231 13.44 20.51 4.99
CA LEU A 231 13.89 19.24 5.53
C LEU A 231 14.89 18.52 4.62
N LEU A 232 14.72 18.62 3.30
CA LEU A 232 15.54 17.90 2.33
C LEU A 232 16.08 18.82 1.23
N ARG A 233 17.26 18.47 0.74
CA ARG A 233 17.85 19.04 -0.48
C ARG A 233 18.26 17.90 -1.40
N VAL A 234 17.75 17.91 -2.63
CA VAL A 234 18.23 17.02 -3.70
C VAL A 234 19.60 17.51 -4.18
N THR A 235 20.57 16.60 -4.30
CA THR A 235 21.93 16.92 -4.75
C THR A 235 22.25 16.34 -6.12
N GLU A 236 21.63 15.21 -6.47
CA GLU A 236 21.88 14.52 -7.73
C GLU A 236 20.63 13.74 -8.14
N VAL A 237 20.39 13.67 -9.45
CA VAL A 237 19.39 12.78 -10.05
C VAL A 237 20.04 12.11 -11.24
N GLY A 238 19.97 10.78 -11.29
CA GLY A 238 20.60 9.96 -12.31
C GLY A 238 19.68 8.88 -12.84
N ILE A 239 20.13 8.23 -13.91
CA ILE A 239 19.53 7.01 -14.42
C ILE A 239 19.97 5.85 -13.53
N ALA A 240 19.02 4.97 -13.18
CA ALA A 240 19.31 3.74 -12.44
C ALA A 240 20.11 2.76 -13.32
N ASP A 241 21.05 2.02 -12.74
CA ASP A 241 21.90 1.09 -13.50
C ASP A 241 21.09 -0.05 -14.11
N GLU A 242 20.00 -0.44 -13.47
CA GLU A 242 19.02 -1.41 -13.96
C GLU A 242 18.40 -0.96 -15.28
N LEU A 243 18.06 0.32 -15.40
CA LEU A 243 17.57 0.87 -16.67
C LEU A 243 18.69 0.87 -17.73
N ARG A 244 19.94 1.22 -17.37
CA ARG A 244 21.06 1.13 -18.32
C ARG A 244 21.27 -0.29 -18.83
N GLN A 245 21.22 -1.28 -17.94
CA GLN A 245 21.35 -2.69 -18.27
C GLN A 245 20.24 -3.14 -19.21
N ALA A 246 18.99 -2.78 -18.91
CA ALA A 246 17.83 -3.06 -19.77
C ALA A 246 17.96 -2.42 -21.16
N LEU A 247 18.65 -1.28 -21.26
CA LEU A 247 18.94 -0.59 -22.52
C LEU A 247 20.25 -1.06 -23.19
N GLY A 248 20.81 -2.20 -22.76
CA GLY A 248 22.02 -2.79 -23.35
C GLY A 248 23.31 -2.14 -22.86
N ASN A 249 23.37 -1.82 -21.56
CA ASN A 249 24.47 -1.12 -20.89
C ASN A 249 24.74 0.28 -21.49
N ALA A 250 23.67 0.99 -21.83
CA ALA A 250 23.73 2.32 -22.41
C ALA A 250 22.77 3.27 -21.69
N ASP A 251 23.12 4.55 -21.63
CA ASP A 251 22.18 5.58 -21.21
C ASP A 251 21.00 5.69 -22.22
N PRO A 252 19.82 6.14 -21.74
CA PRO A 252 18.74 6.58 -22.62
C PRO A 252 19.25 7.63 -23.63
N GLU A 253 18.73 7.60 -24.86
CA GLU A 253 19.12 8.57 -25.89
C GLU A 253 18.80 10.02 -25.48
N PHE A 254 17.75 10.21 -24.70
CA PHE A 254 17.41 11.50 -24.10
C PHE A 254 17.21 11.34 -22.59
N PHE A 255 17.97 12.11 -21.82
CA PHE A 255 17.77 12.27 -20.38
C PHE A 255 18.04 13.73 -20.00
N ILE A 256 17.05 14.37 -19.37
CA ILE A 256 17.21 15.66 -18.73
C ILE A 256 16.69 15.57 -17.30
N ALA A 257 17.49 15.99 -16.34
CA ALA A 257 17.08 16.25 -14.98
C ALA A 257 17.27 17.75 -14.66
N ASN A 258 16.24 18.40 -14.13
CA ASN A 258 16.31 19.76 -13.62
C ASN A 258 16.07 19.76 -12.11
N LEU A 259 17.11 20.07 -11.33
CA LEU A 259 17.07 20.14 -9.87
C LEU A 259 16.55 21.49 -9.34
N SER A 260 16.11 22.38 -10.23
CA SER A 260 15.58 23.71 -9.92
C SER A 260 14.40 24.04 -10.83
N PRO A 261 13.23 23.38 -10.65
CA PRO A 261 12.09 23.45 -11.56
C PRO A 261 11.37 24.81 -11.66
N GLY A 262 11.83 25.85 -10.96
CA GLY A 262 11.33 27.23 -11.08
C GLY A 262 10.03 27.53 -10.32
N ASN A 263 9.23 26.52 -9.95
CA ASN A 263 7.94 26.68 -9.27
C ASN A 263 7.73 25.71 -8.07
N GLY A 264 8.78 25.48 -7.29
CA GLY A 264 8.74 24.66 -6.08
C GLY A 264 10.09 24.00 -5.79
N SER A 265 10.14 23.25 -4.68
CA SER A 265 11.30 22.41 -4.36
C SER A 265 11.10 21.00 -4.87
N GLY A 266 12.15 20.42 -5.43
CA GLY A 266 12.02 19.18 -6.16
C GLY A 266 13.00 19.06 -7.31
N PHE A 267 12.74 18.08 -8.15
CA PHE A 267 13.36 17.96 -9.45
C PHE A 267 12.34 17.52 -10.49
N THR A 268 12.66 17.71 -11.76
CA THR A 268 11.89 17.15 -12.89
C THR A 268 12.78 16.31 -13.76
N VAL A 269 12.26 15.22 -14.30
CA VAL A 269 12.94 14.36 -15.27
C VAL A 269 12.11 14.20 -16.54
N ALA A 270 12.81 14.07 -17.66
CA ALA A 270 12.24 13.61 -18.91
C ALA A 270 13.23 12.64 -19.56
N VAL A 271 12.74 11.47 -19.96
CA VAL A 271 13.53 10.36 -20.48
C VAL A 271 12.87 9.81 -21.73
N LEU A 272 13.64 9.66 -22.81
CA LEU A 272 13.27 8.83 -23.95
C LEU A 272 14.39 7.82 -24.17
N PHE A 273 14.06 6.53 -24.21
CA PHE A 273 15.05 5.48 -24.35
C PHE A 273 15.70 5.50 -25.72
N GLN A 274 14.90 5.79 -26.76
CA GLN A 274 15.37 5.88 -28.13
C GLN A 274 14.42 6.75 -28.98
N THR A 275 14.96 7.60 -29.85
CA THR A 275 14.21 8.49 -30.75
C THR A 275 14.13 7.96 -32.19
N SER A 276 14.97 6.99 -32.55
CA SER A 276 14.97 6.35 -33.87
C SER A 276 15.32 4.87 -33.79
N ALA A 277 14.70 4.01 -34.61
CA ALA A 277 15.07 2.60 -34.65
C ALA A 277 16.51 2.43 -35.18
N PRO A 278 17.28 1.43 -34.70
CA PRO A 278 18.61 1.17 -35.25
C PRO A 278 18.51 0.80 -36.72
N VAL A 279 19.59 0.96 -37.48
CA VAL A 279 19.63 0.58 -38.91
C VAL A 279 19.15 -0.87 -39.07
N PRO A 280 18.28 -1.18 -40.05
CA PRO A 280 17.77 -2.53 -40.28
C PRO A 280 18.90 -3.59 -40.27
N PRO A 281 18.68 -4.77 -39.67
CA PRO A 281 17.38 -5.44 -39.49
C PRO A 281 16.61 -5.11 -38.18
N ALA A 282 17.17 -4.30 -37.27
CA ALA A 282 16.44 -3.90 -36.07
C ALA A 282 15.31 -2.94 -36.46
N THR A 283 14.06 -3.29 -36.12
CA THR A 283 12.87 -2.47 -36.41
C THR A 283 12.19 -1.95 -35.15
N ASP A 284 12.57 -2.47 -33.98
CA ASP A 284 11.92 -2.13 -32.71
C ASP A 284 12.77 -1.13 -31.91
N LEU A 285 12.07 -0.17 -31.28
CA LEU A 285 12.66 0.76 -30.32
C LEU A 285 12.99 0.03 -29.02
N LYS A 286 14.04 0.49 -28.33
CA LYS A 286 14.33 0.03 -26.96
C LYS A 286 13.15 0.32 -26.05
N SER A 287 12.76 -0.68 -25.27
CA SER A 287 11.66 -0.56 -24.31
C SER A 287 11.90 -1.43 -23.09
N ILE A 288 11.16 -1.13 -22.02
CA ILE A 288 11.14 -1.93 -20.80
C ILE A 288 9.71 -2.44 -20.58
N VAL A 289 9.59 -3.66 -20.07
CA VAL A 289 8.31 -4.30 -19.73
C VAL A 289 8.47 -4.99 -18.39
N SER A 290 7.49 -4.83 -17.52
CA SER A 290 7.37 -5.53 -16.25
C SER A 290 6.29 -6.62 -16.36
N THR A 291 6.59 -7.78 -15.79
CA THR A 291 5.68 -8.93 -15.73
C THR A 291 5.59 -9.44 -14.29
N GLN A 292 4.73 -10.41 -14.00
CA GLN A 292 4.77 -11.06 -12.68
C GLN A 292 6.15 -11.66 -12.34
N ALA A 293 6.93 -12.05 -13.35
CA ALA A 293 8.29 -12.59 -13.20
C ALA A 293 9.38 -11.50 -13.19
N SER A 294 9.05 -10.25 -13.50
CA SER A 294 9.98 -9.11 -13.52
C SER A 294 9.28 -7.89 -12.90
N PRO A 295 9.49 -7.62 -11.59
CA PRO A 295 8.76 -6.61 -10.84
C PRO A 295 9.05 -5.18 -11.34
N ALA A 296 8.49 -4.17 -10.67
CA ALA A 296 8.74 -2.77 -11.03
C ALA A 296 10.25 -2.48 -11.06
N MET A 297 10.73 -1.97 -12.19
CA MET A 297 12.15 -1.80 -12.46
C MET A 297 12.65 -0.45 -11.98
N PRO A 298 13.79 -0.35 -11.27
CA PRO A 298 14.45 0.93 -11.02
C PRO A 298 14.73 1.68 -12.32
N VAL A 299 14.33 2.95 -12.37
CA VAL A 299 14.50 3.80 -13.56
C VAL A 299 15.25 5.09 -13.27
N ILE A 300 15.05 5.69 -12.10
CA ILE A 300 15.71 6.93 -11.67
C ILE A 300 16.24 6.74 -10.26
N THR A 301 17.43 7.26 -10.01
CA THR A 301 17.99 7.44 -8.67
C THR A 301 18.02 8.92 -8.33
N ALA A 302 17.70 9.25 -7.08
CA ALA A 302 17.78 10.62 -6.58
C ALA A 302 18.48 10.65 -5.24
N ARG A 303 19.55 11.44 -5.15
CA ARG A 303 20.34 11.64 -3.93
C ARG A 303 19.84 12.84 -3.16
N TYR A 304 19.57 12.64 -1.87
CA TYR A 304 19.12 13.65 -0.94
C TYR A 304 20.09 13.82 0.21
N VAL A 305 20.23 15.05 0.68
CA VAL A 305 20.81 15.36 1.98
C VAL A 305 19.77 16.06 2.84
N ALA A 306 19.87 15.91 4.16
CA ALA A 306 19.11 16.75 5.08
C ALA A 306 19.44 18.23 4.85
N ALA A 307 18.44 19.09 4.94
CA ALA A 307 18.65 20.53 4.95
C ALA A 307 19.42 20.96 6.20
N ASN A 308 20.02 22.16 6.16
CA ASN A 308 20.84 22.63 7.27
C ASN A 308 19.94 22.92 8.49
N GLY A 309 20.29 22.36 9.66
CA GLY A 309 19.61 22.63 10.92
C GLY A 309 18.32 21.84 11.14
N VAL A 310 18.10 20.77 10.38
CA VAL A 310 16.98 19.83 10.59
C VAL A 310 17.19 19.07 11.91
N ALA A 311 16.14 18.95 12.71
CA ALA A 311 16.13 18.14 13.93
C ALA A 311 15.95 16.65 13.60
N SER A 312 16.37 15.77 14.50
CA SER A 312 16.08 14.33 14.41
C SER A 312 14.57 14.04 14.49
N ASP A 313 14.22 12.83 14.08
CA ASP A 313 12.90 12.19 14.13
C ASP A 313 11.81 12.98 13.39
N GLN A 314 12.22 13.58 12.27
CA GLN A 314 11.31 14.22 11.32
C GLN A 314 10.98 13.24 10.20
N THR A 315 9.73 13.19 9.77
CA THR A 315 9.33 12.44 8.57
C THR A 315 8.78 13.42 7.55
N THR A 316 9.26 13.31 6.31
CA THR A 316 8.79 14.15 5.21
C THR A 316 8.43 13.30 4.00
N SER A 317 7.34 13.68 3.33
CA SER A 317 6.87 12.97 2.16
C SER A 317 7.53 13.50 0.89
N VAL A 318 7.92 12.57 0.03
CA VAL A 318 8.36 12.84 -1.34
C VAL A 318 7.27 12.39 -2.29
N SER A 319 6.78 13.31 -3.12
CA SER A 319 5.61 13.09 -3.98
C SER A 319 5.95 13.25 -5.45
N ILE A 320 5.57 12.27 -6.27
CA ILE A 320 5.64 12.39 -7.72
C ILE A 320 4.49 13.29 -8.18
N VAL A 321 4.78 14.31 -8.98
CA VAL A 321 3.83 15.35 -9.39
C VAL A 321 4.00 15.74 -10.85
N GLY A 322 2.91 16.12 -11.52
CA GLY A 322 2.91 16.64 -12.91
C GLY A 322 2.93 18.17 -13.00
N THR A 323 3.17 18.86 -11.88
CA THR A 323 3.00 20.32 -11.77
C THR A 323 4.30 21.09 -11.59
N LEU A 324 5.43 20.41 -11.41
CA LEU A 324 6.75 21.04 -11.29
C LEU A 324 7.35 21.34 -12.67
N GLY A 325 8.05 22.45 -12.78
CA GLY A 325 8.66 22.93 -14.03
C GLY A 325 8.01 24.23 -14.51
N THR A 326 8.76 25.01 -15.29
CA THR A 326 8.21 26.14 -16.05
C THR A 326 8.69 26.04 -17.51
N PRO A 327 7.88 25.48 -18.44
CA PRO A 327 6.52 24.94 -18.23
C PRO A 327 6.50 23.67 -17.38
N ALA A 328 5.33 23.35 -16.80
CA ALA A 328 5.18 22.16 -15.95
C ALA A 328 5.44 20.87 -16.74
N VAL A 329 6.19 19.96 -16.12
CA VAL A 329 6.53 18.64 -16.66
C VAL A 329 5.44 17.65 -16.21
N PRO A 330 4.59 17.15 -17.13
CA PRO A 330 3.51 16.24 -16.78
C PRO A 330 4.05 14.85 -16.38
N ILE A 331 3.27 14.12 -15.61
CA ILE A 331 3.50 12.68 -15.38
C ILE A 331 3.00 11.95 -16.62
N LEU A 332 3.92 11.31 -17.34
CA LEU A 332 3.61 10.68 -18.62
C LEU A 332 4.51 9.47 -18.85
N TYR A 333 3.91 8.39 -19.35
CA TYR A 333 4.55 7.22 -19.94
C TYR A 333 4.28 7.23 -21.45
N ASP A 334 5.31 6.94 -22.24
CA ASP A 334 5.16 6.61 -23.64
C ASP A 334 5.14 5.09 -23.80
N ILE A 335 3.96 4.53 -24.07
CA ILE A 335 3.77 3.09 -24.34
C ILE A 335 3.40 2.82 -25.80
N GLY A 336 3.86 3.68 -26.73
CA GLY A 336 3.37 3.77 -28.11
C GLY A 336 2.14 4.68 -28.24
N ARG A 337 1.69 5.21 -27.10
CA ARG A 337 0.73 6.28 -26.90
C ARG A 337 1.04 6.92 -25.55
N GLU A 338 0.59 8.16 -25.36
CA GLU A 338 0.66 8.79 -24.05
C GLU A 338 -0.28 8.09 -23.07
N ALA A 339 0.26 7.72 -21.90
CA ALA A 339 -0.48 7.18 -20.77
C ALA A 339 0.00 7.84 -19.48
N VAL A 340 -0.89 7.99 -18.50
CA VAL A 340 -0.53 8.49 -17.17
C VAL A 340 -0.47 7.30 -16.22
N PRO A 341 0.72 6.93 -15.70
CA PRO A 341 0.81 5.86 -14.72
C PRO A 341 0.18 6.25 -13.38
N THR A 342 -0.22 5.24 -12.62
CA THR A 342 -0.49 5.38 -11.19
C THR A 342 0.81 5.79 -10.50
N VAL A 343 0.77 6.81 -9.64
CA VAL A 343 1.95 7.28 -8.91
C VAL A 343 1.89 6.91 -7.44
N ARG A 344 3.03 6.54 -6.85
CA ARG A 344 3.19 6.36 -5.41
C ARG A 344 4.40 7.14 -4.92
N GLY A 345 4.15 8.12 -4.06
CA GLY A 345 5.21 8.76 -3.28
C GLY A 345 5.77 7.82 -2.21
N CYS A 346 6.65 8.35 -1.38
CA CYS A 346 7.07 7.68 -0.16
C CYS A 346 7.31 8.71 0.94
N ASP A 347 7.55 8.20 2.14
CA ASP A 347 8.12 9.00 3.21
C ASP A 347 9.62 8.77 3.32
N ILE A 348 10.32 9.82 3.71
CA ILE A 348 11.70 9.80 4.14
C ILE A 348 11.73 10.20 5.60
N ALA A 349 12.10 9.28 6.48
CA ALA A 349 12.37 9.59 7.87
C ALA A 349 13.80 10.11 8.01
N ILE A 350 14.00 11.15 8.81
CA ILE A 350 15.28 11.76 9.14
C ILE A 350 15.49 11.48 10.62
N SER A 351 16.50 10.68 10.96
CA SER A 351 16.74 10.27 12.35
C SER A 351 18.24 10.22 12.68
N ASP A 352 18.57 10.49 13.94
CA ASP A 352 19.87 10.28 14.56
C ASP A 352 20.07 8.82 14.99
N ASP A 353 19.04 7.98 14.97
CA ASP A 353 19.19 6.59 15.36
C ASP A 353 19.86 5.80 14.22
N PRO A 354 20.99 5.08 14.46
CA PRO A 354 21.58 4.19 13.47
C PRO A 354 20.51 3.19 13.00
N ILE A 355 20.22 3.17 11.69
CA ILE A 355 19.29 2.18 11.14
C ILE A 355 20.05 0.86 11.12
N GLU A 356 19.89 0.11 12.20
CA GLU A 356 20.40 -1.23 12.32
C GLU A 356 19.43 -2.19 11.61
N VAL A 357 19.45 -2.19 10.27
CA VAL A 357 18.75 -3.23 9.49
C VAL A 357 19.43 -4.55 9.79
N ARG A 358 18.69 -5.45 10.44
CA ARG A 358 19.17 -6.81 10.70
C ARG A 358 19.09 -7.61 9.41
N PHE A 359 20.14 -8.36 9.11
CA PHE A 359 20.18 -9.24 7.95
C PHE A 359 20.94 -10.53 8.30
N ILE A 360 20.93 -11.48 7.37
CA ILE A 360 21.76 -12.70 7.42
C ILE A 360 22.68 -12.68 6.20
N ARG A 361 24.00 -12.69 6.41
CA ARG A 361 25.00 -12.66 5.35
C ARG A 361 25.00 -13.98 4.58
N GLY A 362 24.84 -13.91 3.27
CA GLY A 362 24.73 -15.05 2.37
C GLY A 362 23.29 -15.50 2.08
N GLU A 363 22.29 -14.83 2.65
CA GLU A 363 20.87 -15.06 2.36
C GLU A 363 20.37 -13.92 1.45
N ILE A 364 20.00 -14.29 0.23
CA ILE A 364 19.91 -13.39 -0.93
C ILE A 364 18.51 -13.40 -1.53
N ASN A 365 17.75 -14.48 -1.34
CA ASN A 365 16.40 -14.61 -1.87
C ASN A 365 15.30 -14.18 -0.88
N GLY A 366 15.62 -13.94 0.39
CA GLY A 366 14.73 -13.38 1.41
C GLY A 366 13.78 -14.37 2.08
N ASP A 367 14.04 -15.67 1.94
CA ASP A 367 13.28 -16.74 2.59
C ASP A 367 13.79 -17.11 4.01
N GLY A 368 14.87 -16.47 4.44
CA GLY A 368 15.48 -16.61 5.76
C GLY A 368 16.34 -17.87 5.91
N ARG A 369 16.68 -18.56 4.80
CA ARG A 369 17.51 -19.76 4.80
C ARG A 369 18.59 -19.68 3.74
N ILE A 370 19.83 -19.90 4.17
CA ILE A 370 20.95 -19.99 3.24
C ILE A 370 20.95 -21.37 2.58
N THR A 371 20.74 -21.37 1.26
CA THR A 371 20.68 -22.56 0.42
C THR A 371 21.40 -22.33 -0.91
N ILE A 372 21.40 -23.35 -1.78
CA ILE A 372 21.86 -23.19 -3.17
C ILE A 372 21.05 -22.15 -3.96
N SER A 373 19.81 -21.86 -3.55
CA SER A 373 18.96 -20.87 -4.22
C SER A 373 19.54 -19.46 -4.13
N ASP A 374 20.21 -19.12 -3.02
CA ASP A 374 20.87 -17.84 -2.81
C ASP A 374 22.06 -17.66 -3.75
N ALA A 375 22.91 -18.69 -3.85
CA ALA A 375 24.02 -18.69 -4.80
C ALA A 375 23.54 -18.57 -6.26
N VAL A 376 22.43 -19.26 -6.60
CA VAL A 376 21.81 -19.12 -7.93
C VAL A 376 21.27 -17.72 -8.14
N MET A 377 20.64 -17.11 -7.14
CA MET A 377 20.13 -15.74 -7.20
C MET A 377 21.27 -14.74 -7.43
N LEU A 378 22.37 -14.87 -6.68
CA LEU A 378 23.57 -14.07 -6.86
C LEU A 378 24.17 -14.23 -8.27
N LEU A 379 24.28 -15.45 -8.79
CA LEU A 379 24.80 -15.66 -10.14
C LEU A 379 23.88 -15.09 -11.22
N ARG A 380 22.56 -15.15 -11.02
CA ARG A 380 21.59 -14.50 -11.92
C ARG A 380 21.67 -12.98 -11.85
N TYR A 381 21.93 -12.43 -10.67
CA TYR A 381 22.23 -11.02 -10.49
C TYR A 381 23.49 -10.62 -11.24
N LEU A 382 24.59 -11.36 -11.06
CA LEU A 382 25.88 -11.06 -11.69
C LEU A 382 25.89 -11.24 -13.22
N PHE A 383 25.21 -12.26 -13.74
CA PHE A 383 25.38 -12.71 -15.14
C PHE A 383 24.12 -12.71 -15.99
N SER A 384 22.93 -12.66 -15.39
CA SER A 384 21.66 -12.75 -16.12
C SER A 384 20.83 -11.46 -16.05
N GLY A 385 21.38 -10.39 -15.45
CA GLY A 385 20.69 -9.11 -15.29
C GLY A 385 19.40 -9.21 -14.47
N GLN A 386 19.27 -10.24 -13.63
CA GLN A 386 18.14 -10.32 -12.70
C GLN A 386 18.38 -9.39 -11.51
N PHE A 387 17.31 -8.84 -10.95
CA PHE A 387 17.40 -7.91 -9.82
C PHE A 387 17.34 -8.65 -8.49
N LEU A 388 18.02 -8.12 -7.47
CA LEU A 388 17.86 -8.59 -6.09
C LEU A 388 16.44 -8.31 -5.58
N PRO A 389 15.90 -9.14 -4.68
CA PRO A 389 14.51 -9.00 -4.23
C PRO A 389 14.31 -7.86 -3.22
N TYR A 390 15.38 -7.40 -2.55
CA TYR A 390 15.39 -6.32 -1.57
C TYR A 390 16.72 -5.57 -1.60
N ASP A 391 16.76 -4.41 -0.95
CA ASP A 391 17.91 -3.52 -0.92
C ASP A 391 18.76 -3.77 0.34
N CYS A 392 19.53 -4.86 0.29
CA CYS A 392 20.56 -5.18 1.27
C CYS A 392 21.82 -5.76 0.61
N PRO A 393 22.61 -4.93 -0.09
CA PRO A 393 23.91 -5.33 -0.65
C PRO A 393 24.83 -6.04 0.35
N GLU A 394 24.78 -5.65 1.63
CA GLU A 394 25.58 -6.28 2.68
C GLU A 394 25.23 -7.77 2.91
N ALA A 395 23.98 -8.19 2.68
CA ALA A 395 23.60 -9.60 2.75
C ALA A 395 24.18 -10.43 1.59
N VAL A 396 24.53 -9.76 0.48
CA VAL A 396 24.97 -10.37 -0.78
C VAL A 396 26.50 -10.51 -0.84
N ASP A 397 27.23 -9.62 -0.18
CA ASP A 397 28.68 -9.72 0.07
C ASP A 397 28.95 -10.85 1.08
N CYS A 398 29.07 -12.07 0.56
CA CYS A 398 29.13 -13.31 1.33
C CYS A 398 30.47 -13.51 2.02
N ASN A 399 31.55 -12.93 1.46
CA ASN A 399 32.90 -13.04 2.01
C ASN A 399 33.34 -11.79 2.79
N ASP A 400 32.49 -10.76 2.84
CA ASP A 400 32.71 -9.47 3.53
C ASP A 400 33.93 -8.71 2.99
N ASP A 401 34.23 -8.86 1.70
CA ASP A 401 35.37 -8.21 1.04
C ASP A 401 35.04 -6.82 0.46
N LYS A 402 33.79 -6.39 0.65
CA LYS A 402 33.23 -5.09 0.24
C LYS A 402 33.06 -4.95 -1.26
N SER A 403 32.95 -6.07 -1.97
CA SER A 403 32.66 -6.09 -3.40
C SER A 403 31.79 -7.27 -3.79
N ILE A 404 30.57 -7.01 -4.24
CA ILE A 404 29.71 -8.07 -4.80
C ILE A 404 30.27 -8.55 -6.15
N ASN A 405 30.81 -9.76 -6.18
CA ASN A 405 31.41 -10.37 -7.37
C ASN A 405 31.30 -11.92 -7.34
N VAL A 406 31.95 -12.60 -8.29
CA VAL A 406 31.90 -14.08 -8.38
C VAL A 406 32.52 -14.79 -7.15
N GLY A 407 33.41 -14.10 -6.43
CA GLY A 407 34.02 -14.53 -5.18
C GLY A 407 32.99 -14.83 -4.10
N ASP A 408 31.92 -14.04 -4.01
CA ASP A 408 30.82 -14.26 -3.07
C ASP A 408 30.09 -15.59 -3.36
N ALA A 409 29.81 -15.86 -4.63
CA ALA A 409 29.16 -17.10 -5.04
C ALA A 409 30.05 -18.31 -4.75
N ILE A 410 31.37 -18.20 -5.01
CA ILE A 410 32.35 -19.24 -4.68
C ILE A 410 32.40 -19.46 -3.16
N TYR A 411 32.41 -18.39 -2.37
CA TYR A 411 32.46 -18.46 -0.92
C TYR A 411 31.22 -19.17 -0.35
N LEU A 412 30.03 -18.75 -0.76
CA LEU A 412 28.76 -19.31 -0.29
C LEU A 412 28.59 -20.79 -0.68
N LEU A 413 28.94 -21.16 -1.91
CA LEU A 413 28.92 -22.56 -2.36
C LEU A 413 30.00 -23.40 -1.67
N GLY A 414 31.17 -22.80 -1.39
CA GLY A 414 32.25 -23.41 -0.63
C GLY A 414 31.81 -23.78 0.78
N TYR A 415 31.13 -22.86 1.47
CA TYR A 415 30.48 -23.13 2.76
C TYR A 415 29.46 -24.27 2.66
N GLN A 416 28.55 -24.18 1.68
CA GLN A 416 27.41 -25.11 1.57
C GLN A 416 27.78 -26.55 1.20
N PHE A 417 28.85 -26.74 0.39
CA PHE A 417 29.16 -28.05 -0.21
C PHE A 417 30.58 -28.56 0.05
N SER A 418 31.51 -27.70 0.45
CA SER A 418 32.94 -28.07 0.54
C SER A 418 33.53 -27.87 1.94
N SER A 419 32.67 -27.77 2.97
CA SER A 419 33.10 -27.47 4.34
C SER A 419 33.98 -26.22 4.43
N GLY A 420 33.72 -25.23 3.57
CA GLY A 420 34.37 -23.94 3.60
C GLY A 420 34.02 -23.15 4.86
N PRO A 421 34.68 -22.01 5.11
CA PRO A 421 34.35 -21.12 6.22
C PRO A 421 32.90 -20.67 6.16
N GLN A 422 32.25 -20.54 7.32
CA GLN A 422 30.93 -19.92 7.40
C GLN A 422 31.00 -18.44 7.03
N PRO A 423 29.92 -17.86 6.45
CA PRO A 423 29.83 -16.43 6.22
C PRO A 423 30.20 -15.62 7.48
N PRO A 424 30.94 -14.51 7.32
CA PRO A 424 31.17 -13.57 8.41
C PRO A 424 29.84 -13.09 9.02
N ALA A 425 29.90 -12.60 10.26
CA ALA A 425 28.71 -12.06 10.91
C ALA A 425 28.08 -10.94 10.04
N PRO A 426 26.75 -10.84 10.00
CA PRO A 426 25.77 -11.58 10.79
C PRO A 426 25.39 -12.92 10.15
N PHE A 427 25.65 -14.02 10.87
CA PHE A 427 25.36 -15.39 10.45
C PHE A 427 25.39 -16.32 11.68
N PRO A 428 24.54 -17.36 11.78
CA PRO A 428 23.41 -17.68 10.91
C PRO A 428 22.13 -16.90 11.27
N GLU A 429 22.16 -16.18 12.38
CA GLU A 429 21.03 -15.43 12.90
C GLU A 429 21.04 -13.99 12.39
N CYS A 430 19.85 -13.40 12.32
CA CYS A 430 19.66 -11.98 12.04
C CYS A 430 20.51 -11.11 12.99
N GLY A 431 21.36 -10.25 12.43
CA GLY A 431 22.14 -9.31 13.20
C GLY A 431 22.55 -8.10 12.39
N THR A 432 23.32 -7.21 13.02
CA THR A 432 23.77 -5.96 12.43
C THR A 432 25.29 -5.96 12.35
N VAL A 433 25.82 -5.18 11.41
CA VAL A 433 27.24 -4.83 11.37
C VAL A 433 27.36 -3.32 11.56
N PRO A 434 28.43 -2.85 12.22
CA PRO A 434 28.68 -1.43 12.33
C PRO A 434 28.72 -0.80 10.93
N ALA A 435 27.94 0.26 10.73
CA ALA A 435 28.06 1.07 9.53
C ALA A 435 29.38 1.85 9.61
N ASP A 436 30.38 1.39 8.87
CA ASP A 436 31.65 2.09 8.68
C ASP A 436 31.75 2.68 7.26
N ALA A 437 32.87 3.33 6.95
CA ALA A 437 33.07 4.01 5.67
C ALA A 437 33.01 3.07 4.44
N ASN A 438 33.03 1.75 4.63
CA ASN A 438 33.01 0.74 3.57
C ASN A 438 31.78 -0.18 3.66
N PHE A 439 30.74 0.21 4.39
CA PHE A 439 29.46 -0.48 4.46
C PHE A 439 28.73 -0.38 3.10
N LEU A 440 28.34 -1.51 2.51
CA LEU A 440 27.67 -1.52 1.20
C LEU A 440 26.21 -1.05 1.28
N GLY A 441 25.67 -0.95 2.49
CA GLY A 441 24.29 -0.55 2.74
C GLY A 441 23.38 -1.75 3.01
N CYS A 442 22.38 -1.51 3.83
CA CYS A 442 21.24 -2.40 4.00
C CYS A 442 20.06 -1.54 4.47
N THR A 443 19.06 -1.36 3.61
CA THR A 443 17.90 -0.51 3.90
C THR A 443 16.63 -1.33 4.10
N THR A 444 16.54 -2.50 3.47
CA THR A 444 15.39 -3.41 3.60
C THR A 444 15.86 -4.86 3.58
N TYR A 445 15.36 -5.67 4.52
CA TYR A 445 15.66 -7.08 4.58
C TYR A 445 14.48 -7.85 5.20
N PRO A 446 13.69 -8.61 4.41
CA PRO A 446 12.38 -9.10 4.84
C PRO A 446 12.45 -10.23 5.89
N ALA A 447 13.50 -11.05 5.88
CA ALA A 447 13.59 -12.22 6.76
C ALA A 447 13.92 -11.89 8.23
N CYS A 448 14.29 -10.64 8.52
CA CYS A 448 14.65 -10.18 9.88
C CYS A 448 13.77 -9.04 10.40
N GLN A 449 12.60 -8.84 9.79
CA GLN A 449 11.60 -7.83 10.19
C GLN A 449 10.63 -8.35 11.24
#